data_AF-A0A2R5F3C0-F1
#
_entry.id   AF-A0A2R5F3C0-F1
#
_cell.length_a   1.000
_cell.length_b   1.000
_cell.length_c   1.000
_cell.angle_alpha   90.00
_cell.angle_beta   90.00
_cell.angle_gamma   90.00
#
_symmetry.space_group_name_H-M   'P 1'
#
loop_
_entity.id
_entity.type
_entity.pdbx_description
1 polymer ?
#
loop_
_entity_poly.entity_id
_entity_poly.type
_entity_poly.pdbx_seq_one_letter_code
_entity_poly.pdbx_strand_id
1 'polypeptide(L)'
;MSDELLSEYRRLLTLSQSLAEAAKSGEWDAAIALEQARAEVVHKIETLGHQMLSNETSVEVASLIRDALACDESAKFALATAMGDLKELIDSTVNQRRLGDSYL
;
A
#
# COMPACT_ATOMS: atom_id res chain seq x y z
N MET A 1 24.27 -13.08 -5.24
CA MET A 1 22.92 -13.10 -5.84
C MET A 1 21.83 -13.33 -4.80
N SER A 2 22.00 -14.22 -3.80
CA SER A 2 21.07 -14.32 -2.66
C SER A 2 20.89 -12.99 -1.90
N ASP A 3 21.98 -12.24 -1.69
CA ASP A 3 21.94 -10.94 -1.01
C ASP A 3 21.19 -9.85 -1.81
N GLU A 4 21.22 -9.93 -3.15
CA GLU A 4 20.50 -8.98 -4.00
C GLU A 4 19.00 -9.23 -3.88
N LEU A 5 18.56 -10.48 -3.97
CA LEU A 5 17.15 -10.84 -3.77
C LEU A 5 16.66 -10.45 -2.37
N LEU A 6 17.45 -10.73 -1.33
CA LEU A 6 17.12 -10.35 0.04
C LEU A 6 17.02 -8.82 0.19
N SER A 7 17.92 -8.07 -0.45
CA SER A 7 17.88 -6.60 -0.42
C SER A 7 16.61 -6.04 -1.08
N GLU A 8 16.12 -6.66 -2.16
CA GLU A 8 14.87 -6.26 -2.80
C GLU A 8 13.65 -6.59 -1.94
N TYR A 9 13.63 -7.73 -1.23
CA TYR A 9 12.56 -8.03 -0.28
C TYR A 9 12.55 -7.07 0.91
N ARG A 10 13.71 -6.66 1.42
CA ARG A 10 13.79 -5.62 2.46
C ARG A 10 13.28 -4.28 1.94
N ARG A 11 13.66 -3.90 0.72
CA ARG A 11 13.17 -2.69 0.04
C ARG A 11 11.65 -2.73 -0.16
N LEU A 12 11.11 -3.89 -0.55
CA LEU A 12 9.67 -4.12 -0.68
C LEU A 12 8.94 -3.84 0.64
N LEU A 13 9.44 -4.39 1.75
CA LEU A 13 8.88 -4.14 3.08
C LEU A 13 8.91 -2.65 3.43
N THR A 14 10.03 -1.96 3.20
CA THR A 14 10.13 -0.51 3.46
C THR A 14 9.10 0.27 2.66
N LEU A 15 8.92 -0.04 1.37
CA LEU A 15 7.92 0.62 0.52
C LEU A 15 6.50 0.33 1.01
N SER A 16 6.18 -0.91 1.38
CA SER A 16 4.88 -1.27 1.95
C SER A 16 4.61 -0.54 3.29
N GLN A 17 5.61 -0.36 4.14
CA GLN A 17 5.48 0.42 5.38
C GLN A 17 5.21 1.90 5.09
N SER A 18 5.97 2.51 4.18
CA SER A 18 5.75 3.90 3.77
C SER A 18 4.38 4.10 3.12
N LEU A 19 3.93 3.14 2.32
CA LEU A 19 2.60 3.19 1.69
C LEU A 19 1.49 3.13 2.73
N ALA A 20 1.61 2.23 3.71
CA ALA A 20 0.64 2.13 4.79
C ALA A 20 0.56 3.44 5.61
N GLU A 21 1.69 4.11 5.83
CA GLU A 21 1.73 5.39 6.53
C GLU A 21 1.13 6.54 5.70
N ALA A 22 1.47 6.61 4.41
CA ALA A 22 0.88 7.60 3.49
C ALA A 22 -0.64 7.42 3.38
N ALA A 23 -1.11 6.17 3.30
CA ALA A 23 -2.54 5.85 3.28
C ALA A 23 -3.25 6.25 4.58
N LYS A 24 -2.62 6.07 5.75
CA LYS A 24 -3.16 6.53 7.04
C LYS A 24 -3.20 8.05 7.16
N SER A 25 -2.20 8.72 6.61
CA SER A 25 -2.07 10.17 6.66
C SER A 25 -2.91 10.89 5.60
N GLY A 26 -3.54 10.15 4.68
CA GLY A 26 -4.33 10.71 3.59
C GLY A 26 -3.48 11.35 2.47
N GLU A 27 -2.19 11.05 2.42
CA GLU A 27 -1.27 11.53 1.39
C GLU A 27 -1.39 10.69 0.11
N TRP A 28 -2.53 10.79 -0.57
CA TRP A 28 -2.89 9.88 -1.66
C TRP A 28 -1.93 9.92 -2.85
N ASP A 29 -1.44 11.10 -3.23
CA ASP A 29 -0.46 11.23 -4.31
C ASP A 29 0.86 10.51 -3.96
N ALA A 30 1.29 10.61 -2.70
CA ALA A 30 2.47 9.90 -2.21
C ALA A 30 2.22 8.39 -2.17
N ALA A 31 1.04 7.95 -1.73
CA ALA A 31 0.66 6.54 -1.74
C ALA A 31 0.66 5.94 -3.16
N ILE A 32 0.18 6.68 -4.16
CA ILE A 32 0.21 6.26 -5.57
C ILE A 32 1.65 6.14 -6.09
N ALA A 33 2.51 7.12 -5.80
CA ALA A 33 3.91 7.07 -6.21
C ALA A 33 4.66 5.90 -5.54
N LEU A 34 4.38 5.63 -4.27
CA LEU A 34 4.94 4.50 -3.54
C LEU A 34 4.48 3.15 -4.11
N GLU A 35 3.22 3.03 -4.52
CA GLU A 35 2.71 1.82 -5.16
C GLU A 35 3.40 1.55 -6.50
N GLN A 36 3.66 2.59 -7.30
CA GLN A 36 4.42 2.46 -8.56
C GLN A 36 5.84 1.97 -8.30
N ALA A 37 6.56 2.60 -7.36
CA ALA A 37 7.90 2.17 -6.97
C ALA A 37 7.92 0.74 -6.42
N ARG A 38 6.88 0.34 -5.68
CA ARG A 38 6.71 -1.01 -5.16
C ARG A 38 6.50 -2.03 -6.28
N ALA A 39 5.69 -1.71 -7.29
CA ALA A 39 5.47 -2.56 -8.46
C ALA A 39 6.77 -2.83 -9.24
N GLU A 40 7.65 -1.82 -9.37
CA GLU A 40 8.97 -2.00 -9.98
C GLU A 40 9.85 -2.98 -9.20
N VAL A 41 9.83 -2.91 -7.86
CA VAL A 41 10.58 -3.84 -7.00
C VAL A 41 10.03 -5.26 -7.11
N VAL A 42 8.69 -5.43 -7.12
CA VAL A 42 8.06 -6.74 -7.33
C VAL A 42 8.48 -7.32 -8.68
N HIS A 43 8.42 -6.53 -9.74
CA HIS A 43 8.87 -6.99 -11.06
C HIS A 43 10.35 -7.38 -11.05
N LYS A 44 11.20 -6.61 -10.36
CA LYS A 44 12.62 -6.95 -10.22
C LYS A 44 12.82 -8.28 -9.47
N ILE A 45 12.09 -8.51 -8.38
CA ILE A 45 12.10 -9.79 -7.65
C ILE A 45 11.68 -10.95 -8.56
N GLU A 46 10.62 -10.78 -9.36
CA GLU A 46 10.18 -11.79 -10.33
C GLU A 46 11.25 -12.12 -11.37
N THR A 47 11.95 -11.09 -11.88
CA THR A 47 13.02 -11.26 -12.87
C THR A 47 14.28 -11.90 -12.31
N LEU A 48 14.63 -11.63 -11.04
CA LEU A 48 15.74 -12.30 -10.35
C LEU A 48 15.47 -13.80 -10.15
N GLY A 49 14.19 -14.18 -10.13
CA GLY A 49 13.74 -15.55 -10.11
C GLY A 49 13.89 -16.23 -8.74
N HIS A 50 13.40 -17.46 -8.66
CA HIS A 50 13.47 -18.28 -7.45
C HIS A 50 14.79 -19.04 -7.44
N GLN A 51 15.88 -18.31 -7.25
CA GLN A 51 17.18 -18.94 -7.02
C GLN A 51 17.10 -19.78 -5.73
N MET A 52 17.81 -20.91 -5.67
CA MET A 52 17.83 -21.74 -4.46
C MET A 52 18.43 -20.94 -3.30
N LEU A 53 17.54 -20.41 -2.46
CA LEU A 53 17.88 -19.75 -1.21
C LEU A 53 18.33 -20.79 -0.19
N SER A 54 19.25 -20.40 0.68
CA SER A 54 19.53 -21.18 1.88
C SER A 54 18.28 -21.22 2.77
N ASN A 55 18.13 -22.25 3.61
CA ASN A 55 17.00 -22.33 4.54
C ASN A 55 16.88 -21.09 5.42
N GLU A 56 18.00 -20.52 5.87
CA GLU A 56 18.02 -19.31 6.70
C GLU A 56 17.48 -18.10 5.92
N THR A 57 17.99 -17.87 4.70
CA THR A 57 17.53 -16.78 3.83
C THR A 57 16.06 -16.95 3.43
N SER A 58 15.60 -18.19 3.22
CA SER A 58 14.21 -18.48 2.90
C SER A 58 13.27 -18.15 4.06
N VAL A 59 13.67 -18.42 5.31
CA VAL A 59 12.90 -18.06 6.50
C VAL A 59 12.82 -16.54 6.64
N GLU A 60 13.92 -15.83 6.40
CA GLU A 60 13.94 -14.36 6.46
C GLU A 60 13.03 -13.74 5.39
N VAL A 61 13.16 -14.17 4.13
CA VAL A 61 12.28 -13.72 3.03
C VAL A 61 10.81 -13.98 3.35
N ALA A 62 10.47 -15.16 3.89
CA ALA A 62 9.11 -15.46 4.30
C ALA A 62 8.60 -14.56 5.44
N SER A 63 9.49 -14.10 6.33
CA SER A 63 9.13 -13.08 7.32
C SER A 63 8.84 -11.74 6.66
N LEU A 64 9.74 -11.25 5.80
CA LEU A 64 9.61 -9.98 5.11
C LEU A 64 8.34 -9.91 4.27
N ILE A 65 7.99 -10.98 3.57
CA ILE A 65 6.75 -11.06 2.77
C ILE A 65 5.52 -10.95 3.67
N ARG A 66 5.49 -11.67 4.80
CA ARG A 66 4.36 -11.61 5.75
C ARG A 66 4.19 -10.20 6.32
N ASP A 67 5.29 -9.55 6.68
CA ASP A 67 5.26 -8.19 7.22
C ASP A 67 4.78 -7.18 6.15
N ALA A 68 5.19 -7.36 4.90
CA ALA A 68 4.73 -6.53 3.78
C ALA A 68 3.22 -6.72 3.51
N LEU A 69 2.73 -7.96 3.54
CA LEU A 69 1.30 -8.25 3.38
C LEU A 69 0.45 -7.65 4.52
N ALA A 70 0.95 -7.67 5.75
CA ALA A 70 0.28 -7.03 6.88
C ALA A 70 0.18 -5.50 6.69
N CYS A 71 1.23 -4.87 6.13
CA CYS A 71 1.20 -3.46 5.78
C CYS A 71 0.14 -3.18 4.69
N ASP A 72 0.05 -4.03 3.67
CA ASP A 72 -0.95 -3.89 2.61
C ASP A 72 -2.38 -4.00 3.15
N GLU A 73 -2.65 -4.91 4.09
CA GLU A 73 -3.95 -5.00 4.75
C GLU A 73 -4.28 -3.73 5.53
N SER A 74 -3.31 -3.18 6.27
CA SER A 74 -3.48 -1.92 6.98
C SER A 74 -3.74 -0.74 6.02
N ALA A 75 -3.07 -0.70 4.88
CA ALA A 75 -3.26 0.35 3.88
C ALA A 75 -4.65 0.27 3.24
N LYS A 76 -5.09 -0.95 2.87
CA LYS A 76 -6.44 -1.19 2.32
C LYS A 76 -7.53 -0.77 3.29
N PHE A 77 -7.35 -1.07 4.58
CA PHE A 77 -8.30 -0.64 5.60
C PHE A 77 -8.39 0.89 5.68
N ALA A 78 -7.26 1.59 5.74
CA ALA A 78 -7.23 3.05 5.78
C ALA A 78 -7.87 3.70 4.53
N LEU A 79 -7.58 3.16 3.35
CA LEU A 79 -8.19 3.58 2.08
C LEU A 79 -9.71 3.38 2.08
N ALA A 80 -10.19 2.23 2.55
CA ALA A 80 -11.62 1.93 2.61
C ALA A 80 -12.36 2.89 3.55
N THR A 81 -11.78 3.20 4.71
CA THR A 81 -12.32 4.20 5.65
C THR A 81 -12.40 5.57 5.01
N ALA A 82 -11.30 6.06 4.41
CA ALA A 82 -11.27 7.37 3.78
C ALA A 82 -12.27 7.51 2.61
N MET A 83 -12.46 6.45 1.82
CA MET A 83 -13.49 6.43 0.77
C MET A 83 -14.91 6.49 1.34
N GLY A 84 -15.15 5.84 2.49
CA GLY A 84 -16.41 5.94 3.22
C GLY A 84 -16.70 7.38 3.66
N ASP A 85 -15.72 8.02 4.30
CA ASP A 85 -15.84 9.40 4.79
C ASP A 85 -16.06 10.39 3.64
N LEU A 86 -15.33 10.24 2.52
CA LEU A 86 -15.51 11.07 1.32
C LEU A 86 -16.91 10.92 0.72
N LYS A 87 -17.44 9.69 0.68
CA LYS A 87 -18.79 9.43 0.18
C LYS A 87 -19.83 10.14 1.04
N GLU A 88 -19.71 10.05 2.36
CA GLU A 88 -20.62 10.73 3.30
C GLU A 88 -20.56 12.26 3.15
N LEU A 89 -19.37 12.81 2.96
CA LEU A 89 -19.16 14.25 2.76
C LEU A 89 -19.80 14.74 1.45
N ILE A 90 -19.66 13.97 0.36
CA ILE A 90 -20.31 14.27 -0.93
C ILE A 90 -21.84 14.21 -0.78
N ASP A 91 -22.37 13.16 -0.16
CA ASP A 91 -23.81 12.97 0.02
C ASP A 91 -24.41 14.10 0.89
N SER A 92 -23.71 14.53 1.94
CA SER A 92 -24.13 15.66 2.78
C SER A 92 -24.14 16.99 1.99
N THR A 93 -23.15 17.21 1.12
CA THR A 93 -23.06 18.43 0.30
C THR A 93 -24.16 18.47 -0.76
N VAL A 94 -24.48 17.34 -1.38
CA VAL A 94 -25.59 17.22 -2.34
C VAL A 94 -26.93 17.46 -1.65
N ASN A 95 -27.13 16.90 -0.46
CA ASN A 95 -28.34 17.13 0.33
C ASN A 95 -28.48 18.59 0.76
N GLN A 96 -27.38 19.25 1.15
CA GLN A 96 -27.37 20.68 1.47
C GLN A 96 -27.75 21.55 0.26
N ARG A 97 -27.21 21.27 -0.93
CA ARG A 97 -27.61 21.99 -2.16
C ARG A 97 -29.09 21.81 -2.47
N ARG A 98 -29.60 20.57 -2.39
CA ARG A 98 -31.02 20.28 -2.65
C ARG A 98 -31.96 20.99 -1.67
N LEU A 99 -31.57 21.10 -0.40
CA LEU A 99 -32.32 21.89 0.58
C LEU A 99 -32.27 23.38 0.23
N GLY A 100 -31.10 23.92 -0.11
CA GLY A 100 -30.95 25.31 -0.56
C GLY A 100 -31.83 25.66 -1.76
N ASP A 101 -31.91 24.78 -2.77
CA ASP A 101 -32.75 24.94 -3.95
C ASP A 101 -34.26 24.76 -3.67
N SER A 102 -34.64 24.11 -2.57
CA SER A 102 -36.05 23.92 -2.19
C SER A 102 -36.60 25.02 -1.28
N TYR A 103 -35.72 25.83 -0.68
CA TYR A 103 -36.07 26.93 0.22
C TYR A 103 -35.83 28.32 -0.41
N LEU A 104 -35.43 28.38 -1.68
CA LEU A 104 -35.39 29.57 -2.54
C LEU A 104 -36.54 29.53 -3.55
#